data_AF-A0A8M1K5S9-F1
#
_entry.id   AF-A0A8M1K5S9-F1
#
_cell.length_a   1.000
_cell.length_b   1.000
_cell.length_c   1.000
_cell.angle_alpha   90.00
_cell.angle_beta   90.00
_cell.angle_gamma   90.00
#
_symmetry.space_group_name_H-M   'P 1'
#
loop_
_entity.id
_entity.type
_entity.pdbx_description
1 polymer ?
#
loop_
_entity_poly.entity_id
_entity_poly.type
_entity_poly.pdbx_seq_one_letter_code
_entity_poly.pdbx_strand_id
1 'polypeptide(L)'
;MKKILKKEEKLRKREEGTGEEKKEDQSKATEKALEYLSCWSERKSEWKFQKIRQTWLLQHMYDAEKVSDASFSITMSYLENMRGTARDVTVEKAEAMIKEDKADASQSEEEQKRIKRALEVVRLLSVD
;
A
#
# COMPACT_ATOMS: atom_id res chain seq x y z
N MET A 1 7.77 -9.53 23.17
CA MET A 1 7.22 -10.88 22.91
C MET A 1 5.69 -10.94 22.87
N LYS A 2 4.93 -10.46 23.88
CA LYS A 2 3.44 -10.52 23.88
C LYS A 2 2.73 -9.84 22.68
N LYS A 3 3.35 -8.84 22.04
CA LYS A 3 2.79 -8.14 20.86
C LYS A 3 2.88 -8.94 19.56
N ILE A 4 3.86 -9.85 19.44
CA ILE A 4 4.06 -10.67 18.23
C ILE A 4 3.04 -11.81 18.22
N LEU A 5 2.90 -12.53 19.34
CA LEU A 5 1.91 -13.60 19.53
C LEU A 5 0.46 -13.10 19.30
N LYS A 6 0.13 -11.90 19.79
CA LYS A 6 -1.21 -11.30 19.59
C LYS A 6 -1.46 -10.86 18.14
N LYS A 7 -0.42 -10.60 17.36
CA LYS A 7 -0.50 -10.28 15.92
C LYS A 7 -0.70 -11.55 15.11
N GLU A 8 0.00 -12.63 15.44
CA GLU A 8 -0.15 -13.95 14.80
C GLU A 8 -1.53 -14.54 15.06
N GLU A 9 -2.04 -14.47 16.30
CA GLU A 9 -3.38 -14.96 16.62
C GLU A 9 -4.50 -14.19 15.88
N LYS A 10 -4.29 -12.89 15.64
CA LYS A 10 -5.23 -12.06 14.87
C LYS A 10 -5.17 -12.32 13.37
N LEU A 11 -3.99 -12.70 12.84
CA LEU A 11 -3.84 -13.14 11.45
C LEU A 11 -4.56 -14.47 11.22
N ARG A 12 -4.36 -15.45 12.11
CA ARG A 12 -5.03 -16.77 12.05
C ARG A 12 -6.55 -16.66 12.09
N LYS A 13 -7.11 -15.85 13.00
CA LYS A 13 -8.57 -15.60 13.06
C LYS A 13 -9.12 -14.88 11.82
N ARG A 14 -8.30 -14.07 11.12
CA ARG A 14 -8.70 -13.43 9.87
C ARG A 14 -8.69 -14.41 8.70
N GLU A 15 -7.87 -15.46 8.76
CA GLU A 15 -7.80 -16.54 7.77
C GLU A 15 -8.96 -17.55 7.89
N GLU A 16 -9.72 -17.56 8.99
CA GLU A 16 -10.87 -18.46 9.19
C GLU A 16 -12.20 -17.93 8.63
N GLY A 17 -12.27 -16.65 8.21
CA GLY A 17 -13.49 -16.09 7.60
C GLY A 17 -13.85 -16.71 6.26
N THR A 18 -15.14 -16.82 5.95
CA THR A 18 -15.61 -17.34 4.66
C THR A 18 -15.12 -16.46 3.50
N GLY A 19 -14.95 -17.06 2.31
CA GLY A 19 -14.34 -16.39 1.16
C GLY A 19 -15.12 -15.14 0.68
N GLU A 20 -16.43 -15.10 0.91
CA GLU A 20 -17.30 -13.99 0.51
C GLU A 20 -17.19 -12.79 1.48
N GLU A 21 -17.25 -13.04 2.80
CA GLU A 21 -17.06 -11.99 3.82
C GLU A 21 -15.69 -11.33 3.71
N LYS A 22 -14.64 -12.10 3.43
CA LYS A 22 -13.29 -11.57 3.21
C LYS A 22 -13.19 -10.65 1.99
N LYS A 23 -13.88 -10.99 0.90
CA LYS A 23 -13.89 -10.16 -0.32
C LYS A 23 -14.63 -8.85 -0.08
N GLU A 24 -15.77 -8.90 0.61
CA GLU A 24 -16.55 -7.70 0.94
C GLU A 24 -15.78 -6.76 1.88
N ASP A 25 -15.13 -7.31 2.90
CA ASP A 25 -14.28 -6.54 3.82
C ASP A 25 -13.07 -5.91 3.12
N GLN A 26 -12.48 -6.61 2.14
CA GLN A 26 -11.39 -6.07 1.33
C GLN A 26 -11.87 -4.93 0.44
N SER A 27 -13.02 -5.09 -0.22
CA SER A 27 -13.63 -4.04 -1.04
C SER A 27 -13.90 -2.77 -0.23
N LYS A 28 -14.52 -2.92 0.95
CA LYS A 28 -14.75 -1.81 1.89
C LYS A 28 -13.46 -1.16 2.36
N ALA A 29 -12.38 -1.93 2.51
CA ALA A 29 -11.07 -1.38 2.90
C ALA A 29 -10.45 -0.55 1.77
N THR A 30 -10.53 -1.04 0.53
CA THR A 30 -10.11 -0.33 -0.69
C THR A 30 -10.86 0.99 -0.83
N GLU A 31 -12.20 0.95 -0.81
CA GLU A 31 -13.05 2.13 -0.98
C GLU A 31 -12.69 3.21 0.04
N LYS A 32 -12.61 2.86 1.34
CA LYS A 32 -12.28 3.82 2.40
C LYS A 32 -10.85 4.37 2.30
N ALA A 33 -9.92 3.62 1.72
CA ALA A 33 -8.55 4.08 1.51
C ALA A 33 -8.46 5.05 0.31
N LEU A 34 -9.24 4.79 -0.74
CA LEU A 34 -9.36 5.69 -1.89
C LEU A 34 -10.11 6.97 -1.50
N GLU A 35 -11.20 6.88 -0.75
CA GLU A 35 -11.91 8.05 -0.21
C GLU A 35 -10.99 8.90 0.68
N TYR A 36 -10.15 8.27 1.49
CA TYR A 36 -9.14 8.94 2.29
C TYR A 36 -8.14 9.74 1.43
N LEU A 37 -7.73 9.20 0.28
CA LEU A 37 -6.89 9.91 -0.69
C LEU A 37 -7.63 11.07 -1.37
N SER A 38 -8.86 10.84 -1.85
CA SER A 38 -9.66 11.89 -2.46
C SER A 38 -9.94 13.04 -1.49
N CYS A 39 -10.23 12.74 -0.22
CA CYS A 39 -10.37 13.74 0.83
C CYS A 39 -9.05 14.51 1.06
N TRP A 40 -7.90 13.82 1.04
CA TRP A 40 -6.60 14.48 1.12
C TRP A 40 -6.31 15.41 -0.07
N SER A 41 -6.69 15.02 -1.29
CA SER A 41 -6.41 15.80 -2.50
C SER A 41 -7.39 16.97 -2.70
N GLU A 42 -8.67 16.76 -2.43
CA GLU A 42 -9.74 17.70 -2.79
C GLU A 42 -10.31 18.47 -1.58
N ARG A 43 -10.31 17.87 -0.39
CA ARG A 43 -10.96 18.40 0.83
C ARG A 43 -10.00 18.44 2.02
N LYS A 44 -8.83 19.07 1.81
CA LYS A 44 -7.75 19.14 2.83
C LYS A 44 -8.20 19.66 4.21
N SER A 45 -9.21 20.52 4.29
CA SER A 45 -9.76 21.04 5.55
C SER A 45 -10.51 19.98 6.38
N GLU A 46 -11.14 19.01 5.72
CA GLU A 46 -11.87 17.91 6.36
C GLU A 46 -10.97 16.70 6.62
N TRP A 47 -9.81 16.66 5.96
CA TRP A 47 -8.88 15.56 6.04
C TRP A 47 -8.31 15.41 7.44
N LYS A 48 -8.42 14.18 7.96
CA LYS A 48 -7.80 13.77 9.22
C LYS A 48 -6.92 12.57 8.94
N PHE A 49 -5.74 12.57 9.55
CA PHE A 49 -4.82 11.45 9.42
C PHE A 49 -5.46 10.14 9.92
N GLN A 50 -5.61 9.17 9.03
CA GLN A 50 -6.14 7.84 9.35
C GLN A 50 -5.05 6.79 9.12
N LYS A 51 -4.29 6.47 10.17
CA LYS A 51 -3.16 5.52 10.10
C LYS A 51 -3.52 4.19 9.43
N ILE A 52 -4.73 3.67 9.67
CA ILE A 52 -5.21 2.42 9.07
C ILE A 52 -5.28 2.55 7.54
N ARG A 53 -5.76 3.68 7.02
CA ARG A 53 -5.87 3.94 5.57
C ARG A 53 -4.50 4.13 4.94
N GLN A 54 -3.63 4.93 5.57
CA GLN A 54 -2.25 5.06 5.10
C GLN A 54 -1.54 3.70 5.06
N THR A 55 -1.68 2.89 6.10
CA THR A 55 -1.04 1.55 6.15
C THR A 55 -1.56 0.66 5.03
N TRP A 56 -2.86 0.71 4.74
CA TRP A 56 -3.46 -0.01 3.62
C TRP A 56 -2.89 0.46 2.28
N LEU A 57 -2.79 1.78 2.06
CA LEU A 57 -2.22 2.34 0.83
C LEU A 57 -0.78 1.90 0.61
N LEU A 58 0.07 2.02 1.63
CA LEU A 58 1.48 1.61 1.55
C LEU A 58 1.66 0.12 1.24
N GLN A 59 0.67 -0.72 1.57
CA GLN A 59 0.69 -2.15 1.27
C GLN A 59 0.17 -2.48 -0.13
N HIS A 60 -0.78 -1.70 -0.65
CA HIS A 60 -1.57 -2.06 -1.84
C HIS A 60 -1.35 -1.13 -3.04
N MET A 61 -0.65 -0.01 -2.90
CA MET A 61 -0.42 0.94 -4.01
C MET A 61 0.31 0.34 -5.22
N TYR A 62 1.05 -0.75 -5.04
CA TYR A 62 1.73 -1.44 -6.13
C TYR A 62 0.80 -2.33 -6.98
N ASP A 63 -0.39 -2.64 -6.47
CA ASP A 63 -1.38 -3.49 -7.14
C ASP A 63 -2.31 -2.62 -7.99
N ALA A 64 -2.32 -2.85 -9.30
CA ALA A 64 -3.08 -2.05 -10.26
C ALA A 64 -4.59 -2.31 -10.22
N GLU A 65 -5.02 -3.48 -9.73
CA GLU A 65 -6.43 -3.79 -9.54
C GLU A 65 -6.98 -3.10 -8.30
N LYS A 66 -6.20 -3.06 -7.22
CA LYS A 66 -6.61 -2.40 -5.96
C LYS A 66 -6.49 -0.88 -6.03
N VAL A 67 -5.46 -0.38 -6.71
CA VAL A 67 -5.18 1.04 -6.85
C VAL A 67 -5.00 1.35 -8.33
N SER A 68 -6.01 1.97 -8.94
CA SER A 68 -5.95 2.39 -10.34
C SER A 68 -4.80 3.37 -10.59
N ASP A 69 -4.40 3.56 -11.85
CA ASP A 69 -3.29 4.47 -12.19
C ASP A 69 -3.57 5.92 -11.78
N ALA A 70 -4.84 6.36 -11.84
CA ALA A 70 -5.25 7.67 -11.34
C ALA A 70 -5.06 7.81 -9.83
N SER A 71 -5.52 6.83 -9.06
CA SER A 71 -5.35 6.80 -7.60
C SER A 71 -3.88 6.65 -7.20
N PHE A 72 -3.08 5.93 -8.00
CA PHE A 72 -1.65 5.78 -7.79
C PHE A 72 -0.93 7.13 -7.95
N SER A 73 -1.29 7.92 -8.97
CA SER A 73 -0.76 9.28 -9.14
C SER A 73 -1.04 10.17 -7.92
N ILE A 74 -2.27 10.14 -7.38
CA ILE A 74 -2.61 10.85 -6.14
C ILE A 74 -1.80 10.33 -4.95
N THR A 75 -1.60 9.01 -4.89
CA THR A 75 -0.77 8.37 -3.86
C THR A 75 0.66 8.89 -3.90
N MET A 76 1.27 9.02 -5.08
CA MET A 76 2.62 9.56 -5.23
C MET A 76 2.73 10.98 -4.65
N SER A 77 1.79 11.87 -4.97
CA SER A 77 1.73 13.22 -4.39
C SER A 77 1.55 13.20 -2.86
N TYR A 78 0.80 12.22 -2.34
CA TYR A 78 0.64 12.03 -0.91
C TYR A 78 1.96 11.59 -0.24
N LEU A 79 2.70 10.69 -0.87
CA LEU A 79 3.97 10.16 -0.35
C LEU A 79 5.10 11.20 -0.33
N GLU A 80 5.09 12.16 -1.27
CA GLU A 80 6.10 13.23 -1.35
C GLU A 80 6.24 13.99 -0.02
N ASN A 81 5.13 14.20 0.68
CA ASN A 81 5.07 14.91 1.95
C ASN A 81 5.31 14.01 3.18
N MET A 82 5.54 12.71 2.97
CA MET A 82 5.73 11.74 4.03
C MET A 82 7.17 11.80 4.57
N ARG A 83 7.29 11.75 5.91
CA ARG A 83 8.57 11.88 6.63
C ARG A 83 8.71 10.82 7.73
N GLY A 84 9.96 10.60 8.15
CA GLY A 84 10.32 9.69 9.25
C GLY A 84 10.16 8.23 8.89
N THR A 85 10.07 7.37 9.90
CA THR A 85 10.15 5.89 9.76
C THR A 85 9.17 5.29 8.76
N ALA A 86 7.99 5.90 8.56
CA ALA A 86 7.04 5.39 7.57
C ALA A 86 7.60 5.50 6.14
N ARG A 87 8.38 6.54 5.84
CA ARG A 87 9.10 6.73 4.58
C ARG A 87 10.18 5.67 4.42
N ASP A 88 11.05 5.55 5.41
CA ASP A 88 12.19 4.62 5.38
C ASP A 88 11.72 3.17 5.15
N VAL A 89 10.71 2.74 5.91
CA VAL A 89 10.11 1.40 5.76
C VAL A 89 9.42 1.21 4.41
N THR A 90 8.88 2.28 3.82
CA THR A 90 8.27 2.21 2.48
C THR A 90 9.32 1.99 1.41
N VAL A 91 10.45 2.72 1.50
CA VAL A 91 11.59 2.56 0.59
C VAL A 91 12.18 1.15 0.72
N GLU A 92 12.48 0.71 1.95
CA GLU A 92 13.05 -0.62 2.21
C GLU A 92 12.19 -1.74 1.60
N LYS A 93 10.86 -1.66 1.76
CA LYS A 93 9.93 -2.64 1.19
C LYS A 93 9.87 -2.59 -0.34
N ALA A 94 9.87 -1.39 -0.92
CA ALA A 94 9.85 -1.23 -2.36
C ALA A 94 11.15 -1.78 -2.98
N GLU A 95 12.31 -1.51 -2.37
CA GLU A 95 13.59 -2.07 -2.79
C GLU A 95 13.65 -3.59 -2.66
N ALA A 96 13.13 -4.15 -1.56
CA ALA A 96 13.05 -5.61 -1.39
C ALA A 96 12.23 -6.24 -2.52
N MET A 97 11.09 -5.64 -2.86
CA MET A 97 10.23 -6.09 -3.96
C MET A 97 10.96 -6.10 -5.31
N ILE A 98 11.73 -5.05 -5.62
CA ILE A 98 12.54 -4.96 -6.85
C ILE A 98 13.68 -5.99 -6.86
N LYS A 99 14.29 -6.26 -5.71
CA LYS A 99 15.38 -7.24 -5.60
C LYS A 99 14.89 -8.67 -5.78
N GLU A 100 13.74 -9.00 -5.21
CA GLU A 100 13.11 -10.31 -5.35
C GLU A 100 12.79 -10.64 -6.81
N ASP A 101 12.33 -9.65 -7.59
CA ASP A 101 11.91 -9.90 -8.97
C ASP A 101 13.08 -10.01 -9.96
N LYS A 102 14.22 -9.32 -9.74
CA LYS A 102 15.44 -9.50 -10.55
C LYS A 102 15.97 -10.94 -10.56
N ALA A 103 15.52 -11.78 -9.63
CA ALA A 103 15.87 -13.20 -9.59
C ALA A 103 15.01 -14.08 -10.50
N ASP A 104 13.91 -13.57 -11.07
CA ASP A 104 12.94 -14.33 -11.87
C ASP A 104 12.67 -13.67 -13.24
N ALA A 105 13.05 -14.35 -14.32
CA ALA A 105 12.94 -13.86 -15.68
C ALA A 105 11.58 -14.15 -16.36
N SER A 106 10.63 -14.78 -15.67
CA SER A 106 9.33 -15.22 -16.23
C SER A 106 8.14 -14.45 -15.64
N GLN A 107 8.10 -13.13 -15.82
CA GLN A 107 7.09 -12.29 -15.16
C GLN A 107 5.89 -11.93 -16.02
N SER A 108 4.71 -12.03 -15.41
CA SER A 108 3.45 -11.53 -15.94
C SER A 108 3.45 -10.00 -16.10
N GLU A 109 2.56 -9.46 -16.93
CA GLU A 109 2.40 -8.01 -17.09
C GLU A 109 2.03 -7.31 -15.76
N GLU A 110 1.28 -8.00 -14.91
CA GLU A 110 0.88 -7.50 -13.58
C GLU A 110 2.07 -7.34 -12.65
N GLU A 111 2.97 -8.34 -12.62
CA GLU A 111 4.21 -8.28 -11.85
C GLU A 111 5.11 -7.17 -12.37
N GLN A 112 5.30 -7.08 -13.68
CA GLN A 112 6.09 -5.99 -14.29
C GLN A 112 5.53 -4.60 -13.91
N LYS A 113 4.20 -4.44 -13.90
CA LYS A 113 3.55 -3.19 -13.49
C LYS A 113 3.76 -2.92 -12.01
N ARG A 114 3.65 -3.94 -11.15
CA ARG A 114 3.90 -3.84 -9.71
C ARG A 114 5.33 -3.38 -9.41
N ILE A 115 6.30 -3.94 -10.12
CA ILE A 115 7.72 -3.58 -10.02
C ILE A 115 7.99 -2.16 -10.53
N LYS A 116 7.38 -1.78 -11.66
CA LYS A 116 7.46 -0.41 -12.17
C LYS A 116 6.99 0.60 -11.12
N ARG A 117 5.85 0.34 -10.47
CA ARG A 117 5.36 1.19 -9.37
C ARG A 117 6.32 1.23 -8.19
N ALA A 118 6.94 0.11 -7.83
CA ALA A 118 7.96 0.07 -6.78
C ALA A 118 9.17 0.94 -7.12
N LEU A 119 9.65 0.90 -8.36
CA LEU A 119 10.75 1.75 -8.85
C LEU A 119 10.38 3.24 -8.78
N GLU A 120 9.15 3.60 -9.18
CA GLU A 120 8.66 4.97 -9.09
C GLU A 120 8.64 5.47 -7.64
N VAL A 121 8.18 4.63 -6.69
CA VAL A 121 8.14 4.95 -5.26
C VAL A 121 9.55 5.13 -4.67
N VAL A 122 10.49 4.21 -4.96
CA VAL A 122 11.89 4.36 -4.53
C VAL A 122 12.48 5.64 -5.09
N ARG A 123 12.26 5.92 -6.39
CA ARG A 123 12.74 7.13 -7.04
C ARG A 123 12.21 8.38 -6.36
N LEU A 124 10.92 8.44 -6.03
CA LEU A 124 10.31 9.60 -5.35
C LEU A 124 10.90 9.80 -3.94
N LEU A 125 11.01 8.72 -3.17
CA LEU A 125 11.33 8.81 -1.75
C LEU A 125 12.82 8.82 -1.42
N SER A 126 13.68 8.53 -2.40
CA SER A 126 15.14 8.56 -2.24
C SER A 126 15.79 9.87 -2.74
N VAL A 127 14.98 10.85 -3.17
CA VAL A 127 15.50 12.20 -3.45
C VAL A 127 15.65 12.95 -2.12
N ASP A 128 16.89 13.38 -1.84
CA ASP A 128 17.28 14.23 -0.69
C ASP A 128 16.78 15.67 -0.83
#